data_AF-A0A5J4SC87-F1
#
_entry.id   AF-A0A5J4SC87-F1
#
_cell.length_a   1.000
_cell.length_b   1.000
_cell.length_c   1.000
_cell.angle_alpha   90.00
_cell.angle_beta   90.00
_cell.angle_gamma   90.00
#
_symmetry.space_group_name_H-M   'P 1'
#
loop_
_entity.id
_entity.type
_entity.pdbx_description
1 polymer ?
#
loop_
_entity_poly.entity_id
_entity_poly.type
_entity_poly.pdbx_seq_one_letter_code
_entity_poly.pdbx_strand_id
1 'polypeptide(L)'
;MKKIFFIGLWCFILFEISLSAKNYNEINEGFFTTNKIDNLIIGQINNAQDSIIIAVCSFDWKPISDALIEAKNKGKKVVVLTDKRSVNMPMKNLSSNYEESCVAYIKSHGIETYLYDDSIHQGCMRIINLF
;
A
#
# COMPACT_ATOMS: atom_id res chain seq x y z
N MET A 1 -55.85 -22.20 -13.77
CA MET A 1 -54.47 -22.15 -14.31
C MET A 1 -53.54 -21.53 -13.27
N LYS A 2 -52.56 -22.30 -12.81
CA LYS A 2 -51.48 -21.88 -11.89
C LYS A 2 -50.60 -20.82 -12.57
N LYS A 3 -50.12 -19.82 -11.81
CA LYS A 3 -48.68 -19.53 -11.62
C LYS A 3 -48.49 -18.29 -10.74
N ILE A 4 -48.25 -18.58 -9.46
CA ILE A 4 -47.41 -17.81 -8.54
C ILE A 4 -46.05 -17.64 -9.23
N PHE A 5 -45.61 -16.41 -9.55
CA PHE A 5 -44.25 -16.18 -10.04
C PHE A 5 -43.84 -14.69 -9.91
N PHE A 6 -43.77 -14.15 -8.69
CA PHE A 6 -43.17 -12.81 -8.48
C PHE A 6 -42.47 -12.63 -7.12
N ILE A 7 -42.02 -13.70 -6.47
CA ILE A 7 -41.27 -13.62 -5.20
C ILE A 7 -39.78 -13.96 -5.37
N GLY A 8 -39.38 -14.61 -6.47
CA GLY A 8 -38.00 -15.04 -6.68
C GLY A 8 -36.99 -13.93 -7.01
N LEU A 9 -37.43 -12.80 -7.58
CA LEU A 9 -36.50 -11.76 -8.06
C LEU A 9 -36.06 -10.79 -6.95
N TRP A 10 -36.84 -10.66 -5.88
CA TRP A 10 -36.49 -9.80 -4.74
C TRP A 10 -35.56 -10.47 -3.73
N CYS A 11 -35.53 -11.82 -3.67
CA CYS A 11 -34.58 -12.53 -2.80
C CYS A 11 -33.14 -12.54 -3.37
N PHE A 12 -32.97 -12.45 -4.70
CA PHE A 12 -31.63 -12.37 -5.30
C PHE A 12 -30.93 -11.04 -5.06
N ILE A 13 -31.68 -9.94 -4.93
CA ILE A 13 -31.10 -8.62 -4.64
C ILE A 13 -30.74 -8.48 -3.16
N LEU A 14 -31.39 -9.23 -2.26
CA LEU A 14 -31.10 -9.20 -0.83
C LEU A 14 -29.97 -10.15 -0.40
N PHE A 15 -29.60 -11.15 -1.21
CA PHE A 15 -28.50 -12.07 -0.88
C PHE A 15 -27.11 -11.45 -1.10
N GLU A 16 -26.99 -10.51 -2.04
CA GLU A 16 -25.71 -9.83 -2.35
C GLU A 16 -25.29 -8.77 -1.32
N ILE A 17 -26.22 -8.28 -0.48
CA ILE A 17 -25.89 -7.20 0.49
C ILE A 17 -25.28 -7.75 1.80
N SER A 18 -25.22 -9.07 1.98
CA SER A 18 -24.77 -9.65 3.26
C SER A 18 -23.26 -9.90 3.38
N LEU A 19 -22.44 -9.55 2.38
CA LEU A 19 -20.99 -9.72 2.47
C LEU A 19 -20.24 -8.42 2.15
N SER A 20 -19.90 -7.66 3.19
CA SER A 20 -18.51 -7.25 3.45
C SER A 20 -18.50 -6.10 4.45
N ALA A 21 -18.61 -6.45 5.74
CA ALA A 21 -18.03 -5.64 6.79
C ALA A 21 -17.07 -6.55 7.56
N LYS A 22 -15.98 -6.97 6.90
CA LYS A 22 -14.85 -7.54 7.64
C LYS A 22 -14.24 -6.40 8.45
N ASN A 23 -14.38 -6.48 9.77
CA ASN A 23 -13.66 -5.62 10.70
C ASN A 23 -12.16 -5.92 10.59
N TYR A 24 -11.42 -5.06 9.90
CA TYR A 24 -9.98 -5.17 9.78
C TYR A 24 -9.29 -4.57 11.00
N ASN A 25 -9.00 -5.42 11.98
CA ASN A 25 -7.98 -5.17 13.01
C ASN A 25 -7.10 -6.43 13.15
N GLU A 26 -6.71 -7.04 12.03
CA GLU A 26 -5.77 -8.16 12.06
C GLU A 26 -4.34 -7.59 12.17
N ILE A 27 -3.77 -7.71 13.36
CA ILE A 27 -2.38 -7.34 13.61
C ILE A 27 -1.49 -8.44 13.00
N ASN A 28 -0.71 -8.08 11.99
CA ASN A 28 0.29 -8.95 11.39
C ASN A 28 1.67 -8.60 11.95
N GLU A 29 2.25 -9.50 12.74
CA GLU A 29 3.59 -9.32 13.31
C GLU A 29 4.64 -10.08 12.49
N GLY A 30 5.83 -9.49 12.33
CA GLY A 30 6.95 -10.09 11.61
C GLY A 30 8.26 -9.80 12.31
N PHE A 31 9.15 -10.79 12.35
CA PHE A 31 10.48 -10.67 12.93
C PHE A 31 11.55 -10.62 11.84
N PHE A 32 12.65 -9.90 12.11
CA PHE A 32 13.82 -9.79 11.24
C PHE A 32 14.53 -11.16 11.15
N THR A 33 13.98 -12.03 10.32
CA THR A 33 14.64 -13.23 9.80
C THR A 33 15.04 -12.94 8.37
N THR A 34 16.07 -13.63 7.89
CA THR A 34 16.90 -13.22 6.76
C THR A 34 16.17 -12.87 5.45
N ASN A 35 14.90 -13.28 5.23
CA ASN A 35 14.13 -13.00 3.99
C ASN A 35 12.58 -12.96 4.18
N LYS A 36 12.05 -12.46 5.31
CA LYS A 36 10.57 -12.55 5.56
C LYS A 36 9.82 -11.23 5.70
N ILE A 37 10.45 -10.16 6.16
CA ILE A 37 9.69 -8.91 6.44
C ILE A 37 9.23 -8.24 5.16
N ASP A 38 10.09 -8.19 4.14
CA ASP A 38 9.74 -7.68 2.82
C ASP A 38 8.58 -8.47 2.19
N ASN A 39 8.64 -9.81 2.24
CA ASN A 39 7.57 -10.68 1.77
C ASN A 39 6.25 -10.47 2.53
N LEU A 40 6.31 -10.22 3.83
CA LEU A 40 5.13 -9.91 4.64
C LEU A 40 4.52 -8.57 4.19
N ILE A 41 5.33 -7.52 4.05
CA ILE A 41 4.88 -6.20 3.61
C ILE A 41 4.28 -6.28 2.19
N ILE A 42 4.96 -6.97 1.27
CA ILE A 42 4.49 -7.19 -0.11
C ILE A 42 3.17 -7.97 -0.10
N GLY A 43 3.03 -8.98 0.75
CA GLY A 43 1.78 -9.72 0.94
C GLY A 43 0.63 -8.82 1.36
N GLN A 44 0.85 -7.90 2.29
CA GLN A 44 -0.16 -6.92 2.72
C GLN A 44 -0.53 -5.94 1.59
N ILE A 45 0.46 -5.45 0.84
CA ILE A 45 0.23 -4.60 -0.36
C ILE A 45 -0.63 -5.34 -1.39
N ASN A 46 -0.33 -6.61 -1.64
CA ASN A 46 -1.06 -7.44 -2.59
C ASN A 46 -2.50 -7.71 -2.14
N ASN A 47 -2.73 -7.89 -0.84
CA ASN A 47 -4.04 -8.19 -0.26
C ASN A 47 -4.91 -6.96 0.01
N ALA A 48 -4.37 -5.75 -0.01
CA ALA A 48 -5.14 -4.52 0.15
C ALA A 48 -6.27 -4.44 -0.90
N GLN A 49 -7.47 -4.02 -0.51
CA GLN A 49 -8.62 -3.97 -1.42
C GLN A 49 -8.74 -2.59 -2.09
N ASP A 50 -8.81 -1.53 -1.28
CA ASP A 50 -9.14 -0.19 -1.79
C ASP A 50 -7.95 0.76 -1.83
N SER A 51 -7.17 0.80 -0.75
CA SER A 51 -6.09 1.77 -0.61
C SER A 51 -4.89 1.25 0.17
N ILE A 52 -3.73 1.82 -0.13
CA ILE A 52 -2.46 1.59 0.54
C ILE A 52 -1.86 2.96 0.87
N ILE A 53 -1.58 3.18 2.15
CA ILE A 53 -0.96 4.40 2.65
C ILE A 53 0.29 3.98 3.41
N ILE A 54 1.44 4.44 2.95
CA ILE A 54 2.74 4.10 3.55
C ILE A 54 3.36 5.36 4.12
N ALA A 55 3.86 5.25 5.36
CA ALA A 55 4.73 6.22 5.96
C ALA A 55 6.06 5.52 6.28
N VAL A 56 7.14 5.96 5.62
CA VAL A 56 8.44 5.28 5.68
C VAL A 56 9.59 6.28 5.75
N CYS A 57 10.45 6.15 6.77
CA CYS A 57 11.57 7.06 6.95
C CYS A 57 12.57 6.97 5.80
N SER A 58 13.17 5.79 5.59
CA SER A 58 14.13 5.55 4.51
C SER A 58 13.48 4.72 3.41
N PHE A 59 13.26 5.31 2.25
CA PHE A 59 12.58 4.65 1.14
C PHE A 59 13.54 4.39 -0.02
N ASP A 60 14.21 3.22 0.04
CA ASP A 60 15.20 2.79 -0.94
C ASP A 60 15.04 1.33 -1.40
N TRP A 61 14.07 0.57 -0.87
CA TRP A 61 13.87 -0.84 -1.24
C TRP A 61 12.99 -1.03 -2.48
N LYS A 62 13.60 -1.41 -3.61
CA LYS A 62 12.93 -1.61 -4.91
C LYS A 62 11.75 -2.59 -4.85
N PRO A 63 11.85 -3.77 -4.19
CA PRO A 63 10.75 -4.71 -4.15
C PRO A 63 9.45 -4.13 -3.56
N ILE A 64 9.54 -3.20 -2.59
CA ILE A 64 8.34 -2.51 -2.09
C ILE A 64 7.80 -1.57 -3.17
N SER A 65 8.65 -0.79 -3.83
CA SER A 65 8.25 0.11 -4.92
C SER A 65 7.55 -0.63 -6.06
N ASP A 66 8.08 -1.78 -6.48
CA ASP A 66 7.48 -2.62 -7.52
C ASP A 66 6.08 -3.11 -7.10
N ALA A 67 5.93 -3.59 -5.86
CA ALA A 67 4.64 -4.04 -5.34
C ALA A 67 3.61 -2.89 -5.28
N LEU A 68 4.04 -1.67 -4.93
CA LEU A 68 3.17 -0.50 -4.90
C LEU A 68 2.71 -0.08 -6.29
N ILE A 69 3.60 -0.12 -7.27
CA ILE A 69 3.27 0.15 -8.67
C ILE A 69 2.28 -0.90 -9.20
N GLU A 70 2.51 -2.18 -8.89
CA GLU A 70 1.58 -3.25 -9.27
C GLU A 70 0.20 -3.05 -8.65
N ALA A 71 0.14 -2.72 -7.35
CA ALA A 71 -1.10 -2.41 -6.66
C ALA A 71 -1.84 -1.22 -7.29
N LYS A 72 -1.13 -0.14 -7.63
CA LYS A 72 -1.69 1.01 -8.33
C LYS A 72 -2.25 0.60 -9.70
N ASN A 73 -1.51 -0.20 -10.46
CA ASN A 73 -1.93 -0.69 -11.78
C ASN A 73 -3.18 -1.58 -11.71
N LYS A 74 -3.43 -2.21 -10.55
CA LYS A 74 -4.69 -2.94 -10.25
C LYS A 74 -5.85 -2.02 -9.82
N GLY A 75 -5.67 -0.70 -9.84
CA GLY A 75 -6.70 0.29 -9.52
C GLY A 75 -6.77 0.71 -8.05
N LYS A 76 -5.87 0.21 -7.20
CA LYS A 76 -5.83 0.61 -5.78
C LYS A 76 -5.32 2.04 -5.65
N LYS A 77 -5.87 2.80 -4.69
CA LYS A 77 -5.30 4.11 -4.32
C LYS A 77 -4.01 3.89 -3.56
N VAL A 78 -2.89 4.46 -4.02
CA VAL A 78 -1.59 4.34 -3.36
C VAL A 78 -1.03 5.72 -3.05
N VAL A 79 -0.67 5.95 -1.77
CA VAL A 79 -0.04 7.18 -1.29
C VAL A 79 1.18 6.83 -0.45
N VAL A 80 2.30 7.54 -0.70
CA VAL A 80 3.55 7.36 0.05
C VAL A 80 3.96 8.66 0.71
N LEU A 81 4.12 8.65 2.03
CA LEU A 81 4.82 9.68 2.79
C LEU A 81 6.23 9.16 3.09
N THR A 82 7.26 9.90 2.69
CA THR A 82 8.66 9.58 2.99
C THR A 82 9.47 10.79 3.41
N ASP A 83 10.61 10.56 4.05
CA ASP A 83 11.57 11.62 4.34
C ASP A 83 12.14 12.20 3.04
N LYS A 84 12.33 13.52 2.99
CA LYS A 84 12.90 14.22 1.82
C LYS A 84 14.30 13.69 1.45
N ARG A 85 15.06 13.15 2.42
CA ARG A 85 16.36 12.49 2.15
C ARG A 85 16.25 11.32 1.19
N SER A 86 15.12 10.59 1.20
CA SER A 86 14.87 9.46 0.29
C SER A 86 14.89 9.84 -1.18
N VAL A 87 14.70 11.12 -1.53
CA VAL A 87 14.81 11.62 -2.92
C VAL A 87 16.18 11.34 -3.51
N ASN A 88 17.23 11.42 -2.69
CA ASN A 88 18.63 11.26 -3.10
C ASN A 88 19.21 9.89 -2.72
N MET A 89 18.39 8.96 -2.22
CA MET A 89 18.83 7.61 -1.87
C MET A 89 18.73 6.71 -3.11
N PRO A 90 19.83 6.10 -3.57
CA PRO A 90 19.78 5.10 -4.63
C PRO A 90 18.83 3.97 -4.24
N MET A 91 17.91 3.63 -5.14
CA MET A 91 17.08 2.45 -4.96
C MET A 91 17.97 1.20 -4.99
N LYS A 92 17.59 0.16 -4.25
CA LYS A 92 18.35 -1.08 -4.15
C LYS A 92 17.46 -2.32 -4.02
N ASN A 93 18.03 -3.46 -4.36
CA ASN A 93 17.50 -4.78 -4.02
C ASN A 93 18.64 -5.66 -3.50
N LEU A 94 18.43 -6.97 -3.36
CA LEU A 94 19.47 -7.89 -2.87
C LEU A 94 20.69 -8.00 -3.80
N SER A 95 20.56 -7.66 -5.07
CA SER A 95 21.58 -7.92 -6.11
C SER A 95 22.23 -6.66 -6.66
N SER A 96 21.55 -5.52 -6.60
CA SER A 96 21.92 -4.31 -7.33
C SER A 96 21.50 -3.03 -6.61
N ASN A 97 22.26 -1.97 -6.85
CA ASN A 97 21.84 -0.59 -6.63
C ASN A 97 21.50 0.05 -7.97
N TYR A 98 20.56 0.99 -7.95
CA TYR A 98 20.06 1.72 -9.10
C TYR A 98 20.33 3.21 -8.89
N GLU A 99 20.68 3.94 -9.96
CA GLU A 99 20.93 5.38 -9.86
C GLU A 99 19.66 6.18 -9.48
N GLU A 100 18.50 5.72 -9.94
CA GLU A 100 17.20 6.30 -9.61
C GLU A 100 16.81 5.98 -8.15
N SER A 101 16.17 6.93 -7.46
CA SER A 101 15.60 6.70 -6.13
C SER A 101 14.21 6.07 -6.20
N CYS A 102 13.79 5.36 -5.14
CA CYS A 102 12.42 4.83 -5.08
C CYS A 102 11.38 5.94 -5.22
N VAL A 103 11.68 7.14 -4.71
CA VAL A 103 10.79 8.31 -4.82
C VAL A 103 10.60 8.73 -6.28
N ALA A 104 11.67 8.85 -7.05
CA ALA A 104 11.58 9.19 -8.47
C ALA A 104 10.85 8.09 -9.25
N TYR A 105 11.19 6.83 -8.97
CA TYR A 105 10.61 5.65 -9.61
C TYR A 105 9.09 5.54 -9.39
N ILE A 106 8.59 5.69 -8.16
CA ILE A 106 7.13 5.60 -7.93
C ILE A 106 6.38 6.82 -8.49
N LYS A 107 7.00 8.01 -8.48
CA LYS A 107 6.41 9.24 -9.03
C LYS A 107 6.25 9.16 -10.54
N SER A 108 7.23 8.60 -11.25
CA SER A 108 7.14 8.39 -12.71
C SER A 108 6.02 7.42 -13.10
N HIS A 109 5.60 6.57 -12.17
CA HIS A 109 4.45 5.66 -12.30
C HIS A 109 3.16 6.25 -11.71
N GLY A 110 3.14 7.56 -11.44
CA GLY A 110 1.96 8.30 -11.02
C GLY A 110 1.52 8.06 -9.57
N ILE A 111 2.34 7.45 -8.71
CA ILE A 111 2.02 7.30 -7.28
C ILE A 111 2.16 8.66 -6.59
N GLU A 112 1.12 9.05 -5.86
CA GLU A 112 1.11 10.28 -5.06
C GLU A 112 2.11 10.16 -3.91
N THR A 113 3.02 11.13 -3.80
CA THR A 113 4.14 11.07 -2.84
C THR A 113 4.31 12.39 -2.10
N TYR A 114 4.25 12.32 -0.78
CA TYR A 114 4.49 13.41 0.15
C TYR A 114 5.90 13.31 0.74
N LEU A 115 6.59 14.44 0.84
CA LEU A 115 7.93 14.52 1.41
C LEU A 115 7.88 15.24 2.74
N TYR A 116 8.29 14.55 3.80
CA TYR A 116 8.51 15.14 5.11
C TYR A 116 9.92 15.73 5.17
N ASP A 117 10.03 17.03 5.40
CA ASP A 117 11.30 17.73 5.55
C ASP A 117 11.60 17.92 7.04
N ASP A 118 12.54 17.14 7.57
CA ASP A 118 12.91 17.21 8.98
C ASP A 118 14.14 18.08 9.27
N SER A 119 14.52 18.94 8.33
CA SER A 119 15.62 19.90 8.53
C SER A 119 15.43 20.79 9.76
N ILE A 120 14.21 20.90 10.28
CA ILE A 120 13.86 21.72 11.45
C ILE A 120 13.94 20.92 12.77
N HIS A 121 13.63 19.61 12.80
CA HIS A 121 13.49 18.87 14.07
C HIS A 121 14.54 17.77 14.32
N GLN A 122 15.54 17.60 13.42
CA GLN A 122 16.68 16.69 13.61
C GLN A 122 16.32 15.23 13.98
N GLY A 123 15.16 14.74 13.55
CA GLY A 123 14.65 13.40 13.88
C GLY A 123 14.29 12.56 12.64
N CYS A 124 13.40 11.60 12.87
CA CYS A 124 12.73 10.86 11.82
C CYS A 124 11.25 11.26 11.76
N MET A 125 10.66 11.08 10.58
CA MET A 125 9.26 11.37 10.25
C MET A 125 8.27 11.14 11.40
N ARG A 126 7.42 12.14 11.67
CA ARG A 126 6.26 12.00 12.56
C ARG A 126 4.98 12.01 11.73
N ILE A 127 4.16 10.97 11.89
CA ILE A 127 2.78 10.97 11.39
C ILE A 127 1.95 11.77 12.39
N ILE A 128 1.69 13.04 12.09
CA ILE A 128 0.76 13.88 12.86
C ILE A 128 -0.34 14.30 11.88
N ASN A 129 -1.59 13.92 12.15
CA ASN A 129 -2.79 14.30 11.39
C ASN A 129 -2.79 13.91 9.90
N LEU A 130 -2.59 12.62 9.58
CA LEU A 130 -2.77 12.12 8.20
C LEU A 130 -4.20 11.67 7.87
N PHE A 131 -5.15 11.83 8.80
CA PHE A 131 -6.60 11.61 8.61
C PHE A 131 -7.39 12.52 9.53
#